data_AF-A0AB36M441-F1
#
_entry.id   AF-A0AB36M441-F1
#
_cell.length_a   1.000
_cell.length_b   1.000
_cell.length_c   1.000
_cell.angle_alpha   90.00
_cell.angle_beta   90.00
_cell.angle_gamma   90.00
#
_symmetry.space_group_name_H-M   'P 1'
#
loop_
_entity.id
_entity.type
_entity.pdbx_description
1 polymer ?
#
loop_
_entity_poly.entity_id
_entity_poly.type
_entity_poly.pdbx_seq_one_letter_code
_entity_poly.pdbx_strand_id
1 'polypeptide(L)'
;MSFEDELILGKETFSFSSMKYNHLLSFKINKIPYSGQPIKDGFNLDLNFQLWDNKNLSKLPYFDQIFKFYKSLSNSKEFKAIIYIDGLEVFSSSTSIGKTYFSRLLPLLSYTYYCRLICNVLHIELPFKSDITFSIEEYRDVFETAKAIKAVQINNKFSCTFTLIRDSLLSISTFMGSSEIIIQQNIIIELDNVFKENIKKDVFIRHTFTNPNLSVINNTKSKKNYTYKIKADNKHHLGRYKRMTTLTPITPANEKEVMSI
;
A
#
# COMPACT_ATOMS: atom_id res chain seq x y z
N MET A 1 -8.79 15.26 19.78
CA MET A 1 -8.68 15.62 18.35
C MET A 1 -9.55 16.87 18.19
N SER A 2 -9.00 18.05 17.89
CA SER A 2 -9.83 19.26 17.72
C SER A 2 -10.40 19.31 16.31
N PHE A 3 -11.63 19.78 16.22
CA PHE A 3 -12.38 19.94 14.99
C PHE A 3 -12.85 21.40 14.89
N GLU A 4 -13.15 21.88 13.68
CA GLU A 4 -13.94 23.11 13.50
C GLU A 4 -15.40 22.73 13.64
N ASP A 5 -16.03 23.20 14.71
CA ASP A 5 -17.32 22.71 15.17
C ASP A 5 -18.41 23.79 15.03
N GLU A 6 -19.53 23.38 14.47
CA GLU A 6 -20.74 24.20 14.35
C GLU A 6 -21.89 23.47 15.04
N LEU A 7 -22.49 24.13 16.04
CA LEU A 7 -23.68 23.65 16.74
C LEU A 7 -24.82 24.61 16.46
N ILE A 8 -25.88 24.10 15.81
CA ILE A 8 -27.08 24.87 15.50
C ILE A 8 -28.20 24.38 16.42
N LEU A 9 -28.68 25.26 17.30
CA LEU A 9 -29.75 24.97 18.25
C LEU A 9 -31.09 25.53 17.73
N GLY A 10 -32.02 24.63 17.41
CA GLY A 10 -33.41 24.97 17.15
C GLY A 10 -34.26 24.85 18.40
N LYS A 11 -35.58 25.11 18.28
CA LYS A 11 -36.53 24.99 19.41
C LYS A 11 -36.79 23.55 19.84
N GLU A 12 -36.81 22.62 18.89
CA GLU A 12 -37.17 21.21 19.13
C GLU A 12 -36.02 20.25 18.84
N THR A 13 -35.02 20.72 18.08
CA THR A 13 -33.90 19.90 17.62
C THR A 13 -32.60 20.69 17.61
N PHE A 14 -31.47 19.99 17.59
CA PHE A 14 -30.17 20.57 17.26
C PHE A 14 -29.47 19.83 16.12
N SER A 15 -28.51 20.49 15.47
CA SER A 15 -27.63 19.90 14.47
C SER A 15 -26.18 20.18 14.84
N PHE A 16 -25.31 19.23 14.55
CA PHE A 16 -23.88 19.33 14.79
C PHE A 16 -23.12 19.07 13.49
N SER A 17 -22.19 19.95 13.15
CA SER A 17 -21.32 19.80 11.99
C SER A 17 -19.88 20.01 12.44
N SER A 18 -18.98 19.19 11.90
CA SER A 18 -17.60 19.16 12.35
C SER A 18 -16.69 18.84 11.17
N MET A 19 -15.63 19.61 10.99
CA MET A 19 -14.70 19.45 9.86
C MET A 19 -13.27 19.31 10.33
N LYS A 20 -12.49 18.52 9.59
CA LYS A 20 -11.07 18.31 9.86
C LYS A 20 -10.25 18.12 8.59
N TYR A 21 -8.93 18.34 8.72
CA TYR A 21 -7.94 18.17 7.65
C TYR A 21 -8.23 19.11 6.48
N ASN A 22 -8.46 20.39 6.80
CA ASN A 22 -8.82 21.44 5.84
C ASN A 22 -10.07 21.05 5.04
N HIS A 23 -11.15 20.67 5.74
CA HIS A 23 -12.44 20.24 5.17
C HIS A 23 -12.41 18.93 4.34
N LEU A 24 -11.32 18.16 4.39
CA LEU A 24 -11.25 16.86 3.72
C LEU A 24 -12.18 15.83 4.34
N LEU A 25 -12.28 15.82 5.68
CA LEU A 25 -13.22 14.96 6.40
C LEU A 25 -14.28 15.85 7.05
N SER A 26 -15.54 15.52 6.81
CA SER A 26 -16.65 16.17 7.51
C SER A 26 -17.55 15.15 8.18
N PHE A 27 -17.99 15.50 9.37
CA PHE A 27 -18.94 14.74 10.16
C PHE A 27 -20.14 15.64 10.42
N LYS A 28 -21.33 15.13 10.15
CA LYS A 28 -22.57 15.89 10.30
C LYS A 28 -23.63 15.04 10.96
N ILE A 29 -24.34 15.64 11.90
CA ILE A 29 -25.56 15.10 12.47
C ILE A 29 -26.64 16.16 12.35
N ASN A 30 -27.78 15.80 11.76
CA ASN A 30 -28.85 16.75 11.47
C ASN A 30 -30.09 16.45 12.31
N LYS A 31 -30.69 17.50 12.87
CA LYS A 31 -32.03 17.50 13.50
C LYS A 31 -32.21 16.46 14.62
N ILE A 32 -31.29 16.41 15.58
CA ILE A 32 -31.44 15.63 16.80
C ILE A 32 -32.55 16.21 17.67
N PRO A 33 -33.62 15.47 17.96
CA PRO A 33 -34.69 15.95 18.83
C PRO A 33 -34.23 15.98 20.29
N TYR A 34 -34.58 17.05 21.01
CA TYR A 34 -34.30 17.14 22.45
C TYR A 34 -35.11 16.12 23.27
N SER A 35 -36.16 15.54 22.69
CA SER A 35 -36.97 14.49 23.32
C SER A 35 -36.21 13.18 23.55
N GLY A 36 -34.95 13.06 23.08
CA GLY A 36 -34.11 11.88 23.29
C GLY A 36 -34.49 10.69 22.41
N GLN A 37 -35.35 10.89 21.41
CA GLN A 37 -35.71 9.82 20.48
C GLN A 37 -34.49 9.43 19.63
N PRO A 38 -34.19 8.12 19.51
CA PRO A 38 -33.08 7.66 18.70
C PRO A 38 -33.34 7.96 17.21
N ILE A 39 -32.35 8.56 16.56
CA ILE A 39 -32.40 8.80 15.11
C ILE A 39 -31.71 7.64 14.41
N LYS A 40 -32.44 7.02 13.48
CA LYS A 40 -31.87 6.06 12.55
C LYS A 40 -31.09 6.81 11.46
N ASP A 41 -29.88 6.36 11.17
CA ASP A 41 -28.98 6.98 10.17
C ASP A 41 -28.69 8.47 10.44
N GLY A 42 -28.60 8.84 11.72
CA GLY A 42 -28.51 10.23 12.16
C GLY A 42 -27.19 10.93 11.87
N PHE A 43 -26.16 10.24 11.38
CA PHE A 43 -24.86 10.85 11.09
C PHE A 43 -24.38 10.57 9.67
N ASN A 44 -23.70 11.56 9.10
CA ASN A 44 -23.01 11.48 7.82
C ASN A 44 -21.53 11.72 8.04
N LEU A 45 -20.71 10.93 7.35
CA LEU A 45 -19.26 11.01 7.40
C LEU A 45 -18.73 11.07 5.96
N ASP A 46 -18.42 12.27 5.50
CA ASP A 46 -18.10 12.54 4.10
C ASP A 46 -16.62 12.85 3.91
N LEU A 47 -16.07 12.38 2.78
CA LEU A 47 -14.74 12.73 2.30
C LEU A 47 -14.83 13.59 1.04
N ASN A 48 -14.19 14.75 1.07
CA ASN A 48 -14.13 15.65 -0.08
C ASN A 48 -12.88 15.37 -0.94
N PHE A 49 -13.01 14.44 -1.88
CA PHE A 49 -11.94 14.09 -2.82
C PHE A 49 -11.51 15.23 -3.75
N GLN A 50 -12.36 16.23 -3.99
CA GLN A 50 -12.02 17.36 -4.86
C GLN A 50 -10.85 18.18 -4.31
N LEU A 51 -10.63 18.16 -2.98
CA LEU A 51 -9.47 18.79 -2.37
C LEU A 51 -8.13 18.12 -2.72
N TRP A 52 -8.17 16.93 -3.32
CA TRP A 52 -7.00 16.24 -3.85
C TRP A 52 -6.82 16.42 -5.35
N ASP A 53 -7.80 16.99 -6.06
CA ASP A 53 -7.70 17.13 -7.51
C ASP A 53 -6.45 17.90 -7.95
N ASN A 54 -5.78 17.35 -8.96
CA ASN A 54 -4.54 17.84 -9.55
C ASN A 54 -3.34 17.87 -8.59
N LYS A 55 -3.48 17.41 -7.35
CA LYS A 55 -2.33 17.21 -6.45
C LYS A 55 -1.61 15.94 -6.84
N ASN A 56 -0.29 15.94 -6.68
CA ASN A 56 0.52 14.75 -6.90
C ASN A 56 0.07 13.62 -5.97
N LEU A 57 -0.28 12.48 -6.56
CA LEU A 57 -0.76 11.27 -5.89
C LEU A 57 0.15 10.89 -4.72
N SER A 58 1.47 10.88 -4.92
CA SER A 58 2.44 10.52 -3.89
C SER A 58 2.41 11.43 -2.67
N LYS A 59 1.99 12.69 -2.85
CA LYS A 59 2.07 13.77 -1.86
C LYS A 59 0.68 14.27 -1.42
N LEU A 60 -0.35 13.42 -1.49
CA LEU A 60 -1.70 13.79 -1.06
C LEU A 60 -1.74 14.16 0.44
N PRO A 61 -2.24 15.36 0.79
CA PRO A 61 -2.27 15.81 2.17
C PRO A 61 -3.24 14.95 2.99
N TYR A 62 -2.80 14.55 4.18
CA TYR A 62 -3.56 13.78 5.17
C TYR A 62 -4.04 12.38 4.72
N PHE A 63 -3.61 11.89 3.55
CA PHE A 63 -4.10 10.61 3.02
C PHE A 63 -3.87 9.46 3.99
N ASP A 64 -2.68 9.34 4.58
CA ASP A 64 -2.34 8.19 5.43
C ASP A 64 -3.21 8.16 6.70
N GLN A 65 -3.54 9.34 7.24
CA GLN A 65 -4.46 9.49 8.37
C GLN A 65 -5.88 9.06 7.99
N ILE A 66 -6.37 9.51 6.83
CA ILE A 66 -7.70 9.14 6.31
C ILE A 66 -7.79 7.65 6.03
N PHE A 67 -6.81 7.08 5.32
CA PHE A 67 -6.79 5.66 4.97
C PHE A 67 -6.76 4.78 6.22
N LYS A 68 -5.92 5.12 7.21
CA LYS A 68 -5.90 4.41 8.50
C LYS A 68 -7.23 4.51 9.22
N PHE A 69 -7.84 5.68 9.26
CA PHE A 69 -9.14 5.90 9.92
C PHE A 69 -10.24 5.04 9.30
N TYR A 70 -10.44 5.09 7.99
CA TYR A 70 -11.48 4.30 7.32
C TYR A 70 -11.21 2.80 7.34
N LYS A 71 -9.95 2.38 7.26
CA LYS A 71 -9.57 0.96 7.39
C LYS A 71 -9.84 0.43 8.80
N SER A 72 -9.62 1.23 9.84
CA SER A 72 -9.99 0.86 11.21
C SER A 72 -11.51 0.81 11.37
N LEU A 73 -12.20 1.83 10.87
CA LEU A 73 -13.66 1.92 10.94
C LEU A 73 -14.35 0.76 10.23
N SER A 74 -13.85 0.33 9.07
CA SER A 74 -14.41 -0.82 8.32
C SER A 74 -14.25 -2.17 9.04
N ASN A 75 -13.30 -2.27 9.97
CA ASN A 75 -13.07 -3.47 10.77
C ASN A 75 -13.81 -3.44 12.12
N SER A 76 -14.44 -2.31 12.46
CA SER A 76 -15.23 -2.17 13.67
C SER A 76 -16.64 -2.75 13.49
N LYS A 77 -17.21 -3.27 14.58
CA LYS A 77 -18.59 -3.79 14.59
C LYS A 77 -19.62 -2.68 14.77
N GLU A 78 -19.24 -1.62 15.47
CA GLU A 78 -20.12 -0.54 15.89
C GLU A 78 -19.37 0.79 15.83
N PHE A 79 -20.09 1.84 15.46
CA PHE A 79 -19.66 3.22 15.58
C PHE A 79 -20.54 3.90 16.63
N LYS A 80 -19.92 4.49 17.65
CA LYS A 80 -20.60 5.26 18.70
C LYS A 80 -20.17 6.71 18.64
N ALA A 81 -21.14 7.62 18.53
CA ALA A 81 -20.95 9.05 18.62
C ALA A 81 -21.58 9.56 19.92
N ILE A 82 -20.82 10.33 20.70
CA ILE A 82 -21.30 10.96 21.92
C ILE A 82 -20.92 12.44 21.86
N ILE A 83 -21.87 13.31 22.14
CA ILE A 83 -21.67 14.75 22.19
C ILE A 83 -21.79 15.21 23.64
N TYR A 84 -20.77 15.92 24.11
CA TYR A 84 -20.73 16.57 25.40
C TYR A 84 -20.77 18.08 25.24
N ILE A 85 -21.62 18.76 26.00
CA ILE A 85 -21.64 20.24 26.13
C ILE A 85 -21.40 20.55 27.61
N ASP A 86 -20.38 21.34 27.91
CA ASP A 86 -19.97 21.68 29.28
C ASP A 86 -19.78 20.46 30.19
N GLY A 87 -19.31 19.34 29.63
CA GLY A 87 -19.11 18.07 30.33
C GLY A 87 -20.36 17.22 30.52
N LEU A 88 -21.54 17.70 30.11
CA LEU A 88 -22.80 16.95 30.14
C LEU A 88 -23.03 16.24 28.80
N GLU A 89 -23.37 14.94 28.86
CA GLU A 89 -23.76 14.18 27.68
C GLU A 89 -25.13 14.65 27.19
N VAL A 90 -25.16 15.29 26.01
CA VAL A 90 -26.40 15.80 25.41
C VAL A 90 -26.92 14.91 24.29
N PHE A 91 -26.07 14.02 23.76
CA PHE A 91 -26.44 13.05 22.74
C PHE A 91 -25.50 11.86 22.73
N SER A 92 -26.08 10.69 22.49
CA SER A 92 -25.36 9.44 22.31
C SER A 92 -26.11 8.59 21.31
N SER A 93 -25.40 8.14 20.29
CA SER A 93 -25.94 7.27 19.27
C SER A 93 -24.90 6.21 18.95
N SER A 94 -25.36 5.00 18.70
CA SER A 94 -24.53 3.97 18.12
C SER A 94 -25.22 3.33 16.93
N THR A 95 -24.41 2.93 15.95
CA THR A 95 -24.89 2.15 14.82
C THR A 95 -23.96 0.99 14.57
N SER A 96 -24.54 -0.13 14.13
CA SER A 96 -23.75 -1.25 13.64
C SER A 96 -23.17 -0.91 12.28
N ILE A 97 -21.88 -1.18 12.11
CA ILE A 97 -21.21 -0.98 10.83
C ILE A 97 -21.46 -2.24 10.00
N GLY A 98 -22.41 -2.15 9.09
CA GLY A 98 -22.67 -3.22 8.13
C GLY A 98 -21.48 -3.41 7.18
N LYS A 99 -21.30 -4.64 6.68
CA LYS A 99 -20.19 -5.00 5.78
C LYS A 99 -20.09 -4.14 4.51
N THR A 100 -21.20 -3.52 4.09
CA THR A 100 -21.32 -2.78 2.84
C THR A 100 -21.15 -1.26 2.98
N TYR A 101 -21.11 -0.71 4.20
CA TYR A 101 -21.08 0.75 4.43
C TYR A 101 -19.90 1.44 3.72
N PHE A 102 -18.74 0.78 3.67
CA PHE A 102 -17.53 1.31 3.03
C PHE A 102 -17.18 0.61 1.72
N SER A 103 -18.12 -0.15 1.14
CA SER A 103 -17.87 -0.99 -0.04
C SER A 103 -17.43 -0.22 -1.29
N ARG A 104 -17.72 1.09 -1.38
CA ARG A 104 -17.26 1.97 -2.47
C ARG A 104 -16.02 2.78 -2.08
N LEU A 105 -16.04 3.31 -0.86
CA LEU A 105 -15.01 4.21 -0.39
C LEU A 105 -13.67 3.50 -0.11
N LEU A 106 -13.71 2.34 0.55
CA LEU A 106 -12.50 1.64 0.95
C LEU A 106 -11.72 1.08 -0.25
N PRO A 107 -12.36 0.55 -1.31
CA PRO A 107 -11.65 0.22 -2.54
C PRO A 107 -10.99 1.42 -3.19
N LEU A 108 -11.65 2.58 -3.29
CA LEU A 108 -11.04 3.79 -3.84
C LEU A 108 -9.81 4.23 -3.05
N LEU A 109 -9.90 4.25 -1.72
CA LEU A 109 -8.76 4.58 -0.87
C LEU A 109 -7.64 3.54 -1.00
N SER A 110 -7.97 2.25 -1.08
CA SER A 110 -6.98 1.17 -1.24
C SER A 110 -6.29 1.25 -2.61
N TYR A 111 -7.05 1.49 -3.67
CA TYR A 111 -6.55 1.72 -5.03
C TYR A 111 -5.57 2.90 -5.04
N THR A 112 -6.00 4.04 -4.48
CA THR A 112 -5.16 5.23 -4.34
C THR A 112 -3.86 4.89 -3.59
N TYR A 113 -3.94 4.16 -2.49
CA TYR A 113 -2.77 3.75 -1.71
C TYR A 113 -1.75 2.94 -2.55
N TYR A 114 -2.22 1.95 -3.30
CA TYR A 114 -1.34 1.13 -4.14
C TYR A 114 -0.73 1.93 -5.29
N CYS A 115 -1.52 2.77 -5.96
CA CYS A 115 -1.01 3.69 -6.99
C CYS A 115 0.07 4.63 -6.41
N ARG A 116 -0.10 5.14 -5.18
CA ARG A 116 0.91 5.96 -4.49
C ARG A 116 2.21 5.21 -4.29
N LEU A 117 2.15 3.95 -3.86
CA LEU A 117 3.34 3.11 -3.70
C LEU A 117 4.08 2.93 -5.03
N ILE A 118 3.34 2.72 -6.11
CA ILE A 118 3.91 2.56 -7.45
C ILE A 118 4.56 3.87 -7.90
N CYS A 119 3.85 5.00 -7.83
CA CYS A 119 4.39 6.31 -8.20
C CYS A 119 5.68 6.64 -7.44
N ASN A 120 5.74 6.32 -6.15
CA ASN A 120 6.93 6.51 -5.33
C ASN A 120 8.13 5.67 -5.78
N VAL A 121 7.92 4.38 -6.09
CA VAL A 121 8.98 3.49 -6.58
C VAL A 121 9.43 3.89 -7.98
N LEU A 122 8.49 4.32 -8.82
CA LEU A 122 8.77 4.68 -10.22
C LEU A 122 9.22 6.12 -10.41
N HIS A 123 9.24 6.93 -9.34
CA HIS A 123 9.52 8.36 -9.40
C HIS A 123 8.66 9.09 -10.45
N ILE A 124 7.38 8.70 -10.57
CA ILE A 124 6.41 9.31 -11.48
C ILE A 124 5.52 10.25 -10.68
N GLU A 125 5.30 11.45 -11.19
CA GLU A 125 4.33 12.39 -10.64
C GLU A 125 3.03 12.29 -11.44
N LEU A 126 1.99 11.70 -10.83
CA LEU A 126 0.65 11.63 -11.40
C LEU A 126 -0.32 12.52 -10.60
N PRO A 127 -1.20 13.29 -11.26
CA PRO A 127 -2.24 14.03 -10.57
C PRO A 127 -3.36 13.10 -10.09
N PHE A 128 -3.88 13.34 -8.89
CA PHE A 128 -5.14 12.72 -8.46
C PHE A 128 -6.31 13.33 -9.24
N LYS A 129 -7.29 12.48 -9.56
CA LYS A 129 -8.55 12.82 -10.25
C LYS A 129 -9.71 12.19 -9.48
N SER A 130 -10.58 13.01 -8.92
CA SER A 130 -11.70 12.61 -8.06
C SER A 130 -12.81 11.89 -8.82
N ASP A 131 -12.89 12.12 -10.12
CA ASP A 131 -13.83 11.48 -11.05
C ASP A 131 -13.28 10.20 -11.69
N ILE A 132 -12.28 9.57 -11.05
CA ILE A 132 -11.73 8.28 -11.48
C ILE A 132 -12.78 7.17 -11.33
N THR A 133 -12.78 6.28 -12.32
CA THR A 133 -13.46 4.98 -12.26
C THR A 133 -12.44 3.91 -12.61
N PHE A 134 -12.53 2.75 -11.97
CA PHE A 134 -11.67 1.62 -12.31
C PHE A 134 -12.42 0.29 -12.25
N SER A 135 -11.97 -0.67 -13.04
CA SER A 135 -12.45 -2.05 -13.05
C SER A 135 -11.82 -2.88 -11.93
N ILE A 136 -12.34 -4.09 -11.72
CA ILE A 136 -11.78 -5.04 -10.75
C ILE A 136 -10.40 -5.51 -11.22
N GLU A 137 -10.23 -5.66 -12.53
CA GLU A 137 -8.99 -6.04 -13.19
C GLU A 137 -7.92 -4.96 -12.97
N GLU A 138 -8.23 -3.70 -13.26
CA GLU A 138 -7.32 -2.57 -13.04
C GLU A 138 -6.90 -2.45 -11.56
N TYR A 139 -7.85 -2.66 -10.64
CA TYR A 139 -7.54 -2.69 -9.21
C TYR A 139 -6.56 -3.81 -8.86
N ARG A 140 -6.79 -5.03 -9.38
CA ARG A 140 -5.94 -6.19 -9.12
C ARG A 140 -4.54 -5.99 -9.67
N ASP A 141 -4.42 -5.43 -10.87
CA ASP A 141 -3.14 -5.25 -11.54
C ASP A 141 -2.29 -4.21 -10.81
N VAL A 142 -2.90 -3.10 -10.36
CA VAL A 142 -2.26 -2.12 -9.46
C VAL A 142 -1.84 -2.78 -8.14
N PHE A 143 -2.70 -3.59 -7.52
CA PHE A 143 -2.38 -4.26 -6.26
C PHE A 143 -1.19 -5.21 -6.37
N GLU A 144 -1.19 -6.11 -7.36
CA GLU A 144 -0.12 -7.08 -7.55
C GLU A 144 1.18 -6.37 -7.98
N THR A 145 1.10 -5.33 -8.81
CA THR A 145 2.27 -4.52 -9.18
C THR A 145 2.89 -3.85 -7.95
N ALA A 146 2.10 -3.16 -7.12
CA ALA A 146 2.59 -2.52 -5.90
C ALA A 146 3.27 -3.51 -4.94
N LYS A 147 2.74 -4.74 -4.87
CA LYS A 147 3.32 -5.84 -4.09
C LYS A 147 4.61 -6.37 -4.70
N ALA A 148 4.68 -6.42 -6.03
CA ALA A 148 5.83 -6.92 -6.79
C ALA A 148 7.03 -5.96 -6.76
N ILE A 149 6.81 -4.63 -6.69
CA ILE A 149 7.87 -3.62 -6.89
C ILE A 149 8.36 -2.91 -5.62
N LYS A 150 8.21 -3.52 -4.43
CA LYS A 150 8.62 -2.91 -3.15
C LYS A 150 10.01 -2.24 -3.21
N ALA A 151 10.16 -1.04 -2.66
CA ALA A 151 11.39 -0.26 -2.77
C ALA A 151 12.61 -1.01 -2.21
N VAL A 152 12.59 -1.36 -0.91
CA VAL A 152 13.66 -2.12 -0.24
C VAL A 152 13.04 -3.09 0.74
N GLN A 153 13.54 -4.33 0.76
CA GLN A 153 13.21 -5.31 1.81
C GLN A 153 14.49 -5.97 2.31
N ILE A 154 14.66 -6.00 3.62
CA ILE A 154 15.78 -6.67 4.29
C ILE A 154 15.22 -7.71 5.23
N ASN A 155 15.62 -8.98 5.04
CA ASN A 155 15.21 -10.08 5.92
C ASN A 155 16.43 -10.89 6.36
N ASN A 156 16.48 -11.22 7.65
CA ASN A 156 17.46 -12.15 8.20
C ASN A 156 16.94 -13.60 8.18
N LYS A 157 15.66 -13.81 7.88
CA LYS A 157 15.08 -15.14 7.65
C LYS A 157 14.63 -15.22 6.20
N PHE A 158 15.24 -16.12 5.45
CA PHE A 158 14.87 -16.39 4.07
C PHE A 158 15.05 -17.86 3.73
N SER A 159 14.25 -18.33 2.79
CA SER A 159 14.38 -19.62 2.12
C SER A 159 13.75 -19.43 0.75
N CYS A 160 14.54 -19.57 -0.31
CA CYS A 160 14.07 -19.45 -1.67
C CYS A 160 14.68 -20.53 -2.56
N THR A 161 14.12 -20.68 -3.74
CA THR A 161 14.61 -21.61 -4.75
C THR A 161 14.67 -20.91 -6.08
N PHE A 162 15.77 -21.11 -6.80
CA PHE A 162 15.96 -20.57 -8.13
C PHE A 162 16.63 -21.61 -9.03
N THR A 163 16.50 -21.40 -10.33
CA THR A 163 17.07 -22.28 -11.35
C THR A 163 18.31 -21.64 -11.91
N LEU A 164 19.43 -22.35 -11.83
CA LEU A 164 20.69 -21.97 -12.44
C LEU A 164 20.87 -22.81 -13.71
N ILE A 165 20.91 -22.15 -14.87
CA ILE A 165 21.26 -22.78 -16.15
C ILE A 165 22.73 -22.45 -16.40
N ARG A 166 23.55 -23.47 -16.57
CA ARG A 166 24.99 -23.32 -16.83
C ARG A 166 25.43 -24.01 -18.10
N ASP A 167 26.35 -23.35 -18.77
CA ASP A 167 27.22 -23.96 -19.76
C ASP A 167 28.26 -24.85 -19.06
N SER A 168 28.71 -25.90 -19.75
CA SER A 168 29.43 -27.05 -19.18
C SER A 168 30.81 -26.75 -18.55
N LEU A 169 31.34 -25.53 -18.68
CA LEU A 169 32.71 -25.16 -18.35
C LEU A 169 32.93 -24.65 -16.92
N LEU A 170 31.88 -24.35 -16.13
CA LEU A 170 32.00 -23.78 -14.78
C LEU A 170 31.48 -24.75 -13.71
N SER A 171 32.33 -25.13 -12.74
CA SER A 171 31.98 -26.07 -11.67
C SER A 171 30.96 -25.49 -10.68
N ILE A 172 29.93 -26.28 -10.35
CA ILE A 172 28.88 -25.87 -9.39
C ILE A 172 29.48 -25.55 -8.01
N SER A 173 30.60 -26.19 -7.62
CA SER A 173 31.28 -25.98 -6.34
C SER A 173 31.70 -24.52 -6.12
N THR A 174 32.14 -23.81 -7.16
CA THR A 174 32.46 -22.38 -7.07
C THR A 174 31.25 -21.54 -6.70
N PHE A 175 30.06 -21.90 -7.19
CA PHE A 175 28.81 -21.23 -6.81
C PHE A 175 28.41 -21.56 -5.38
N MET A 176 28.54 -22.83 -4.97
CA MET A 176 28.12 -23.28 -3.65
C MET A 176 28.92 -22.64 -2.50
N GLY A 177 30.15 -22.20 -2.75
CA GLY A 177 30.99 -21.49 -1.78
C GLY A 177 30.87 -19.96 -1.83
N SER A 178 29.97 -19.40 -2.63
CA SER A 178 29.87 -17.94 -2.81
C SER A 178 29.33 -17.27 -1.54
N SER A 179 30.07 -16.29 -1.02
CA SER A 179 29.64 -15.44 0.10
C SER A 179 28.58 -14.41 -0.31
N GLU A 180 28.41 -14.17 -1.61
CA GLU A 180 27.36 -13.30 -2.11
C GLU A 180 26.78 -13.84 -3.42
N ILE A 181 25.45 -13.84 -3.52
CA ILE A 181 24.72 -14.14 -4.75
C ILE A 181 23.83 -12.95 -5.09
N ILE A 182 23.96 -12.47 -6.32
CA ILE A 182 23.14 -11.39 -6.86
C ILE A 182 22.32 -11.95 -8.03
N ILE A 183 21.00 -11.82 -7.95
CA ILE A 183 20.08 -12.16 -9.03
C ILE A 183 19.36 -10.87 -9.45
N GLN A 184 19.42 -10.54 -10.73
CA GLN A 184 18.71 -9.40 -11.29
C GLN A 184 17.63 -9.87 -12.26
N GLN A 185 16.44 -9.29 -12.12
CA GLN A 185 15.27 -9.53 -12.96
C GLN A 185 14.87 -8.21 -13.62
N ASN A 186 14.53 -8.26 -14.90
CA ASN A 186 13.87 -7.15 -15.58
C ASN A 186 12.37 -7.45 -15.67
N ILE A 187 11.54 -6.48 -15.30
CA ILE A 187 10.09 -6.56 -15.39
C ILE A 187 9.59 -5.30 -16.11
N ILE A 188 8.70 -5.50 -17.06
CA ILE A 188 7.97 -4.41 -17.70
C ILE A 188 6.67 -4.23 -16.92
N ILE A 189 6.47 -3.04 -16.36
CA ILE A 189 5.20 -2.63 -15.76
C ILE A 189 4.36 -1.97 -16.84
N GLU A 190 3.16 -2.48 -17.05
CA GLU A 190 2.13 -1.89 -17.90
C GLU A 190 0.85 -1.83 -17.07
N LEU A 191 0.39 -0.61 -16.77
CA LEU A 191 -0.83 -0.36 -16.02
C LEU A 191 -1.65 0.68 -16.76
N ASP A 192 -2.90 0.33 -17.01
CA ASP A 192 -3.88 1.21 -17.61
C ASP A 192 -4.66 1.97 -16.53
N ASN A 193 -5.10 3.17 -16.87
CA ASN A 193 -6.08 3.95 -16.09
C ASN A 193 -5.67 4.22 -14.62
N VAL A 194 -4.39 4.46 -14.36
CA VAL A 194 -3.90 4.94 -13.06
C VAL A 194 -4.25 6.43 -12.93
N PHE A 195 -5.44 6.70 -12.40
CA PHE A 195 -6.00 8.06 -12.34
C PHE A 195 -6.10 8.72 -13.73
N LYS A 196 -6.62 7.96 -14.72
CA LYS A 196 -6.78 8.35 -16.13
C LYS A 196 -5.48 8.50 -16.92
N GLU A 197 -4.37 8.00 -16.39
CA GLU A 197 -3.06 7.96 -17.05
C GLU A 197 -2.60 6.51 -17.21
N ASN A 198 -1.82 6.25 -18.26
CA ASN A 198 -1.21 4.93 -18.47
C ASN A 198 0.25 4.94 -18.03
N ILE A 199 0.69 3.90 -17.32
CA ILE A 199 2.07 3.74 -16.88
C ILE A 199 2.70 2.60 -17.67
N LYS A 200 3.81 2.90 -18.36
CA LYS A 200 4.69 1.89 -18.96
C LYS A 200 6.15 2.16 -18.57
N LYS A 201 6.76 1.24 -17.82
CA LYS A 201 8.15 1.38 -17.32
C LYS A 201 8.85 0.03 -17.20
N ASP A 202 10.12 0.00 -17.56
CA ASP A 202 11.04 -1.07 -17.19
C ASP A 202 11.52 -0.87 -15.75
N VAL A 203 11.52 -1.95 -14.96
CA VAL A 203 12.07 -1.97 -13.61
C VAL A 203 12.98 -3.17 -13.41
N PHE A 204 14.04 -2.95 -12.64
CA PHE A 204 15.01 -3.96 -12.31
C PHE A 204 14.86 -4.34 -10.84
N ILE A 205 14.57 -5.61 -10.57
CA ILE A 205 14.54 -6.15 -9.22
C ILE A 205 15.83 -6.90 -8.98
N ARG A 206 16.58 -6.44 -7.98
CA ARG A 206 17.80 -7.08 -7.52
C ARG A 206 17.55 -7.80 -6.21
N HIS A 207 17.96 -9.07 -6.18
CA HIS A 207 17.99 -9.93 -5.02
C HIS A 207 19.45 -10.17 -4.65
N THR A 208 19.88 -9.72 -3.47
CA THR A 208 21.20 -9.97 -2.93
C THR A 208 21.09 -10.88 -1.73
N PHE A 209 21.79 -12.01 -1.78
CA PHE A 209 21.93 -12.95 -0.68
C PHE A 209 23.38 -12.92 -0.20
N THR A 210 23.61 -12.44 1.02
CA THR A 210 24.92 -12.44 1.66
C THR A 210 25.02 -13.63 2.62
N ASN A 211 26.11 -14.37 2.55
CA ASN A 211 26.39 -15.63 3.26
C ASN A 211 25.21 -16.61 3.27
N PRO A 212 24.56 -16.90 2.13
CA PRO A 212 23.48 -17.87 2.10
C PRO A 212 24.01 -19.29 2.30
N ASN A 213 23.23 -20.14 2.96
CA ASN A 213 23.44 -21.58 2.90
C ASN A 213 22.81 -22.11 1.60
N LEU A 214 23.65 -22.72 0.75
CA LEU A 214 23.25 -23.21 -0.57
C LEU A 214 23.16 -24.72 -0.58
N SER A 215 22.10 -25.25 -1.19
CA SER A 215 21.96 -26.68 -1.45
C SER A 215 21.34 -26.94 -2.82
N VAL A 216 21.81 -27.97 -3.51
CA VAL A 216 21.21 -28.43 -4.77
C VAL A 216 20.04 -29.34 -4.42
N ILE A 217 18.84 -28.99 -4.87
CA ILE A 217 17.63 -29.82 -4.67
C ILE A 217 17.58 -30.91 -5.73
N ASN A 218 17.79 -30.53 -7.00
CA ASN A 218 17.85 -31.45 -8.12
C ASN A 218 18.74 -30.87 -9.23
N ASN A 219 19.11 -31.72 -10.18
CA ASN A 219 19.80 -31.33 -11.39
C ASN A 219 19.29 -32.14 -12.59
N THR A 220 19.36 -31.53 -13.77
CA THR A 220 19.10 -32.20 -15.05
C THR A 220 20.18 -31.83 -16.04
N LYS A 221 20.58 -32.79 -16.86
CA LYS A 221 21.60 -32.62 -17.91
C LYS A 221 20.93 -32.69 -19.29
N SER A 222 21.15 -31.66 -20.09
CA SER A 222 20.83 -31.67 -21.52
C SER A 222 22.13 -31.83 -22.34
N LYS A 223 22.03 -32.01 -23.67
CA LYS A 223 23.21 -32.17 -24.55
C LYS A 223 24.22 -31.01 -24.47
N LYS A 224 23.80 -29.81 -24.07
CA LYS A 224 24.66 -28.61 -24.00
C LYS A 224 24.75 -27.99 -22.60
N ASN A 225 23.65 -28.02 -21.82
CA ASN A 225 23.56 -27.27 -20.56
C ASN A 225 23.23 -28.19 -19.37
N TYR A 226 23.73 -27.80 -18.19
CA TYR A 226 23.26 -28.31 -16.90
C TYR A 226 22.26 -27.33 -16.29
N THR A 227 21.13 -27.85 -15.80
CA THR A 227 20.15 -27.08 -15.05
C THR A 227 20.14 -27.56 -13.60
N TYR A 228 20.34 -26.63 -12.66
CA TYR A 228 20.34 -26.91 -11.22
C TYR A 228 19.19 -26.14 -10.56
N LYS A 229 18.36 -26.83 -9.78
CA LYS A 229 17.43 -26.17 -8.85
C LYS A 229 18.14 -26.01 -7.52
N ILE A 230 18.42 -24.77 -7.15
CA ILE A 230 19.22 -24.43 -5.98
C ILE A 230 18.32 -23.82 -4.93
N LYS A 231 18.46 -24.29 -3.69
CA LYS A 231 17.87 -23.65 -2.51
C LYS A 231 18.91 -22.75 -1.88
N ALA A 232 18.53 -21.50 -1.62
CA ALA A 232 19.26 -20.59 -0.75
C ALA A 232 18.42 -20.32 0.51
N ASP A 233 18.96 -20.65 1.67
CA ASP A 233 18.32 -20.38 2.96
C ASP A 233 19.30 -19.79 3.99
N ASN A 234 18.76 -19.33 5.11
CA ASN A 234 19.55 -18.82 6.23
C ASN A 234 19.33 -19.63 7.52
N LYS A 235 19.42 -20.97 7.43
CA LYS A 235 19.26 -21.84 8.60
C LYS A 235 20.24 -21.53 9.73
N HIS A 236 21.43 -21.03 9.40
CA HIS A 236 22.47 -20.70 10.38
C HIS A 236 22.37 -19.27 10.91
N HIS A 237 21.41 -18.47 10.45
CA HIS A 237 21.20 -17.06 10.85
C HIS A 237 22.39 -16.12 10.64
N LEU A 238 23.38 -16.50 9.86
CA LEU A 238 24.58 -15.70 9.55
C LEU A 238 24.43 -14.87 8.26
N GLY A 239 23.46 -15.21 7.41
CA GLY A 239 23.21 -14.54 6.15
C GLY A 239 22.21 -13.40 6.23
N ARG A 240 22.12 -12.64 5.14
CA ARG A 240 21.15 -11.55 4.96
C ARG A 240 20.58 -11.57 3.56
N TYR A 241 19.29 -11.34 3.44
CA TYR A 241 18.63 -11.12 2.15
C TYR A 241 18.24 -9.66 2.01
N LYS A 242 18.62 -9.04 0.89
CA LYS A 242 18.22 -7.69 0.48
C LYS A 242 17.53 -7.77 -0.89
N ARG A 243 16.32 -7.23 -0.98
CA ARG A 243 15.62 -6.99 -2.24
C ARG A 243 15.57 -5.49 -2.49
N MET A 244 15.85 -5.07 -3.71
CA MET A 244 15.80 -3.67 -4.13
C MET A 244 15.17 -3.56 -5.51
N THR A 245 14.34 -2.55 -5.73
CA THR A 245 13.79 -2.22 -7.05
C THR A 245 14.41 -0.92 -7.53
N THR A 246 14.92 -0.88 -8.76
CA THR A 246 15.52 0.31 -9.39
C THR A 246 14.99 0.51 -10.81
N LEU A 247 15.08 1.75 -11.30
CA LEU A 247 14.71 2.12 -12.68
C LEU A 247 15.87 1.97 -13.67
N THR A 248 17.08 1.89 -13.15
CA THR A 248 18.29 1.64 -13.94
C THR A 248 18.85 0.26 -13.59
N PRO A 249 19.47 -0.44 -14.55
CA PRO A 249 20.23 -1.65 -14.25
C PRO A 249 21.33 -1.32 -13.23
N ILE A 250 21.46 -2.13 -12.19
CA ILE A 250 22.55 -1.93 -11.22
C ILE A 250 23.76 -2.71 -11.72
N THR A 251 24.77 -1.99 -12.20
CA THR A 251 26.10 -2.58 -12.42
C THR A 251 26.91 -2.55 -11.11
N PRO A 252 27.90 -3.44 -10.94
CA PRO A 252 28.77 -3.44 -9.75
C PRO A 252 29.44 -2.09 -9.46
N ALA A 253 29.62 -1.25 -10.48
CA ALA A 253 30.22 0.08 -10.35
C ALA A 253 29.30 1.12 -9.65
N ASN A 254 27.98 0.97 -9.75
CA ASN A 254 27.00 1.96 -9.25
C ASN A 254 26.53 1.71 -7.80
N GLU A 255 27.09 0.72 -7.10
CA GLU A 255 26.67 0.35 -5.74
C GLU A 255 26.95 1.40 -4.67
N LYS A 256 28.01 2.21 -4.86
CA LYS A 256 28.42 3.20 -3.86
C LYS A 256 27.46 4.39 -3.76
N GLU A 257 26.73 4.72 -4.82
CA GLU A 257 25.82 5.88 -4.86
C GLU A 257 24.43 5.56 -4.28
N VAL A 258 23.92 4.34 -4.47
CA VAL A 258 22.57 3.95 -4.00
C VAL A 258 22.51 3.78 -2.48
N MET A 259 23.65 3.60 -1.81
CA MET A 259 23.73 3.51 -0.34
C MET A 259 23.78 4.86 0.38
N SER A 260 23.74 5.98 -0.36
CA SER A 260 23.83 7.34 0.19
C SER A 260 22.51 8.13 0.20
N ILE A 261 21.37 7.46 0.00
CA ILE A 261 20.02 8.05 0.04
C ILE A 261 19.21 7.46 1.20
#